data_AF-A0A285VFM0-F1
#
_entry.id   AF-A0A285VFM0-F1
#
_cell.length_a   1.000
_cell.length_b   1.000
_cell.length_c   1.000
_cell.angle_alpha   90.00
_cell.angle_beta   90.00
_cell.angle_gamma   90.00
#
_symmetry.space_group_name_H-M   'P 1'
#
loop_
_entity.id
_entity.type
_entity.pdbx_description
1 polymer ?
#
loop_
_entity_poly.entity_id
_entity_poly.type
_entity_poly.pdbx_seq_one_letter_code
_entity_poly.pdbx_strand_id
1 'polypeptide(L)'
;MTTPTPPTSPLAGSWVEAWLSAPRFAVYLTATGGDRARALAMYEWNAQLSAALLHDLANLEVGLRNAYDVALSTRWPGPPHWTLAGDAVFAPLYRRRGRRRVDVNDRPRESLRHAVANAGGPTAPPGKVVAELMFGFWRYLSSAAHEKTLWVPALHRAFPSGTDRAAHVDGPVGRLHDLRNRVAHHEPLLNTDVAARLADLLGLAKRLDPQLGQHVQATSTVASLLATRP
;
A
#
# COMPACT_ATOMS: atom_id res chain seq x y z
N MET A 1 -33.78 26.15 11.75
CA MET A 1 -33.01 25.28 10.84
C MET A 1 -33.53 23.86 11.04
N THR A 2 -34.29 23.33 10.09
CA THR A 2 -34.74 21.93 10.08
C THR A 2 -33.58 21.06 9.65
N THR A 3 -33.09 20.19 10.55
CA THR A 3 -32.12 19.14 10.19
C THR A 3 -32.77 18.24 9.13
N PRO A 4 -32.15 18.05 7.96
CA PRO A 4 -32.69 17.15 6.95
C PRO A 4 -32.75 15.73 7.50
N THR A 5 -33.91 15.08 7.35
CA THR A 5 -34.08 13.66 7.66
C THR A 5 -33.09 12.85 6.82
N PRO A 6 -32.25 11.99 7.43
CA PRO A 6 -31.32 11.18 6.66
C PRO A 6 -32.08 10.27 5.69
N PRO A 7 -31.53 10.02 4.48
CA PRO A 7 -32.18 9.14 3.51
C PRO A 7 -32.30 7.71 4.08
N THR A 8 -33.50 7.13 3.99
CA THR A 8 -33.74 5.73 4.37
C THR A 8 -33.13 4.81 3.33
N SER A 9 -32.29 3.87 3.76
CA SER A 9 -31.74 2.85 2.85
C SER A 9 -32.85 1.90 2.36
N PRO A 10 -32.87 1.54 1.06
CA PRO A 10 -33.84 0.58 0.56
C PRO A 10 -33.64 -0.80 1.17
N LEU A 11 -34.71 -1.60 1.26
CA LEU A 11 -34.61 -3.00 1.65
C LEU A 11 -33.67 -3.75 0.71
N ALA A 12 -32.95 -4.75 1.23
CA ALA A 12 -31.99 -5.58 0.50
C ALA A 12 -32.69 -6.55 -0.46
N GLY A 13 -33.34 -6.02 -1.51
CA GLY A 13 -34.00 -6.78 -2.59
C GLY A 13 -33.03 -7.22 -3.69
N SER A 14 -33.56 -7.63 -4.84
CA SER A 14 -32.78 -8.16 -5.98
C SER A 14 -31.84 -7.15 -6.66
N TRP A 15 -32.03 -5.85 -6.39
CA TRP A 15 -31.16 -4.80 -6.90
C TRP A 15 -29.72 -4.94 -6.39
N VAL A 16 -29.52 -5.57 -5.22
CA VAL A 16 -28.19 -5.78 -4.63
C VAL A 16 -27.36 -6.70 -5.52
N GLU A 17 -27.92 -7.79 -6.03
CA GLU A 17 -27.23 -8.68 -6.97
C GLU A 17 -27.05 -8.04 -8.36
N ALA A 18 -27.93 -7.13 -8.77
CA ALA A 18 -27.74 -6.39 -10.02
C ALA A 18 -26.50 -5.46 -9.95
N TRP A 19 -26.23 -4.88 -8.78
CA TRP A 19 -25.06 -4.04 -8.54
C TRP A 19 -23.80 -4.86 -8.21
N LEU A 20 -23.89 -5.72 -7.19
CA LEU A 20 -22.73 -6.45 -6.67
C LEU A 20 -22.41 -7.71 -7.47
N SER A 21 -23.30 -8.21 -8.32
CA SER A 21 -23.32 -9.59 -8.82
C SER A 21 -23.66 -10.61 -7.72
N ALA A 22 -24.34 -11.69 -8.11
CA ALA A 22 -24.67 -12.79 -7.20
C ALA A 22 -23.43 -13.42 -6.53
N PRO A 23 -22.31 -13.70 -7.24
CA PRO A 23 -21.12 -14.27 -6.60
C PRO A 23 -20.49 -13.39 -5.52
N ARG A 24 -20.43 -12.07 -5.70
CA ARG A 24 -19.86 -11.18 -4.68
C ARG A 24 -20.80 -11.04 -3.48
N PHE A 25 -22.10 -10.95 -3.71
CA PHE A 25 -23.07 -10.88 -2.60
C PHE A 25 -23.16 -12.19 -1.81
N ALA A 26 -22.97 -13.35 -2.47
CA ALA A 26 -22.97 -14.67 -1.83
C ALA A 26 -21.93 -14.80 -0.71
N VAL A 27 -20.79 -14.12 -0.81
CA VAL A 27 -19.77 -14.09 0.25
C VAL A 27 -20.35 -13.52 1.55
N TYR A 28 -21.09 -12.42 1.45
CA TYR A 28 -21.72 -11.77 2.59
C TYR A 28 -22.93 -12.55 3.10
N LEU A 29 -23.77 -13.09 2.21
CA LEU A 29 -24.88 -13.97 2.59
C LEU A 29 -24.41 -15.18 3.38
N THR A 30 -23.30 -15.81 2.95
CA THR A 30 -22.73 -16.95 3.66
C THR A 30 -22.27 -16.55 5.06
N ALA A 31 -21.62 -15.38 5.19
CA ALA A 31 -21.16 -14.86 6.48
C ALA A 31 -22.30 -14.47 7.44
N THR A 32 -23.50 -14.20 6.92
CA THR A 32 -24.66 -13.77 7.72
C THR A 32 -25.80 -14.80 7.80
N GLY A 33 -25.55 -16.04 7.40
CA GLY A 33 -26.55 -17.12 7.48
C GLY A 33 -27.74 -16.94 6.53
N GLY A 34 -27.54 -16.27 5.40
CA GLY A 34 -28.57 -16.00 4.39
C GLY A 34 -29.42 -14.76 4.66
N ASP A 35 -29.21 -14.06 5.77
CA ASP A 35 -29.89 -12.80 6.05
C ASP A 35 -29.37 -11.70 5.10
N ARG A 36 -30.24 -11.26 4.19
CA ARG A 36 -29.94 -10.27 3.16
C ARG A 36 -29.69 -8.87 3.72
N ALA A 37 -30.43 -8.47 4.75
CA ALA A 37 -30.27 -7.15 5.36
C ALA A 37 -28.92 -7.06 6.08
N ARG A 38 -28.57 -8.11 6.85
CA ARG A 38 -27.25 -8.22 7.48
C ARG A 38 -26.13 -8.36 6.46
N ALA A 39 -26.34 -9.09 5.36
CA ALA A 39 -25.35 -9.23 4.29
C ALA A 39 -25.04 -7.88 3.63
N LEU A 40 -26.07 -7.07 3.36
CA LEU A 40 -25.89 -5.72 2.82
C LEU A 40 -25.17 -4.81 3.82
N ALA A 41 -25.53 -4.87 5.11
CA ALA A 41 -24.83 -4.11 6.16
C ALA A 41 -23.36 -4.53 6.30
N MET A 42 -23.06 -5.84 6.20
CA MET A 42 -21.68 -6.36 6.23
C MET A 42 -20.88 -5.92 5.01
N TYR A 43 -21.50 -5.86 3.82
CA TYR A 43 -20.87 -5.31 2.62
C TYR A 43 -20.52 -3.83 2.80
N GLU A 44 -21.47 -3.03 3.30
CA GLU A 44 -21.27 -1.60 3.53
C GLU A 44 -20.18 -1.35 4.58
N TRP A 45 -20.19 -2.10 5.67
CA TRP A 45 -19.11 -2.11 6.66
C TRP A 45 -17.75 -2.43 6.03
N ASN A 46 -17.67 -3.44 5.14
CA ASN A 46 -16.44 -3.79 4.44
C ASN A 46 -15.96 -2.65 3.52
N ALA A 47 -16.87 -1.96 2.84
CA ALA A 47 -16.55 -0.82 1.99
C ALA A 47 -16.00 0.36 2.82
N GLN A 48 -16.62 0.68 3.95
CA GLN A 48 -16.14 1.72 4.88
C GLN A 48 -14.77 1.37 5.46
N LEU A 49 -14.56 0.10 5.87
CA LEU A 49 -13.27 -0.39 6.35
C LEU A 49 -12.20 -0.29 5.27
N SER A 50 -12.53 -0.63 4.02
CA SER A 50 -11.61 -0.51 2.87
C SER A 50 -11.21 0.94 2.61
N ALA A 51 -12.14 1.89 2.73
CA ALA A 51 -11.87 3.31 2.58
C ALA A 51 -10.95 3.84 3.70
N ALA A 52 -11.20 3.47 4.95
CA ALA A 52 -10.35 3.83 6.09
C ALA A 52 -8.93 3.26 5.94
N LEU A 53 -8.79 2.03 5.46
CA LEU A 53 -7.49 1.43 5.19
C LEU A 53 -6.74 2.14 4.05
N LEU A 54 -7.44 2.52 2.98
CA LEU A 54 -6.83 3.30 1.89
C LEU A 54 -6.31 4.66 2.38
N HIS A 55 -7.03 5.32 3.27
CA HIS A 55 -6.58 6.55 3.93
C HIS A 55 -5.26 6.34 4.69
N ASP A 56 -5.20 5.32 5.55
CA ASP A 56 -4.01 5.06 6.36
C ASP A 56 -2.82 4.61 5.50
N LEU A 57 -3.08 3.77 4.49
CA LEU A 57 -2.07 3.29 3.54
C LEU A 57 -1.49 4.42 2.69
N ALA A 58 -2.30 5.41 2.29
CA ALA A 58 -1.83 6.56 1.53
C ALA A 58 -0.80 7.38 2.32
N ASN A 59 -1.04 7.60 3.61
CA ASN A 59 -0.09 8.29 4.50
C ASN A 59 1.23 7.52 4.60
N LEU A 60 1.15 6.20 4.81
CA LEU A 60 2.35 5.36 4.87
C LEU A 60 3.12 5.36 3.54
N GLU A 61 2.42 5.24 2.40
CA GLU A 61 3.05 5.22 1.07
C GLU A 61 3.82 6.50 0.79
N VAL A 62 3.23 7.66 1.12
CA VAL A 62 3.89 8.97 0.99
C VAL A 62 5.09 9.10 1.93
N GLY A 63 4.98 8.61 3.17
CA GLY A 63 6.11 8.58 4.10
C GLY A 63 7.26 7.71 3.60
N LEU A 64 6.94 6.49 3.15
CA LEU A 64 7.93 5.52 2.68
C LEU A 64 8.65 6.01 1.42
N ARG A 65 7.91 6.52 0.42
CA ARG A 65 8.52 7.02 -0.82
C ARG A 65 9.50 8.16 -0.55
N ASN A 66 9.14 9.10 0.33
CA ASN A 66 9.97 10.25 0.63
C ASN A 66 11.22 9.83 1.41
N ALA A 67 11.06 8.94 2.39
CA ALA A 67 12.19 8.42 3.15
C ALA A 67 13.18 7.64 2.27
N TYR A 68 12.68 6.84 1.32
CA TYR A 68 13.52 6.10 0.38
C TYR A 68 14.17 7.01 -0.65
N ASP A 69 13.46 8.00 -1.16
CA ASP A 69 14.02 9.01 -2.07
C ASP A 69 15.18 9.76 -1.40
N VAL A 70 14.98 10.24 -0.17
CA VAL A 70 16.06 10.89 0.61
C VAL A 70 17.25 9.94 0.79
N ALA A 71 17.01 8.72 1.25
CA ALA A 71 18.09 7.75 1.50
C ALA A 71 18.89 7.40 0.23
N LEU A 72 18.22 7.24 -0.91
CA LEU A 72 18.88 7.00 -2.20
C LEU A 72 19.64 8.23 -2.68
N SER A 73 19.01 9.40 -2.65
CA SER A 73 19.58 10.67 -3.08
C SER A 73 20.83 11.04 -2.29
N THR A 74 20.85 10.84 -0.97
CA THR A 74 22.03 11.09 -0.14
C THR A 74 23.22 10.20 -0.50
N ARG A 75 22.99 8.95 -0.94
CA ARG A 75 24.07 8.04 -1.32
C ARG A 75 24.51 8.17 -2.78
N TRP A 76 23.66 8.77 -3.61
CA TRP A 76 23.84 8.90 -5.04
C TRP A 76 25.07 9.76 -5.38
N PRO A 77 25.98 9.32 -6.27
CA PRO A 77 27.32 9.92 -6.40
C PRO A 77 27.35 11.29 -7.09
N GLY A 78 26.27 11.75 -7.72
CA GLY A 78 26.24 13.05 -8.40
C GLY A 78 25.12 13.15 -9.43
N PRO A 79 24.97 14.29 -10.12
CA PRO A 79 23.91 14.48 -11.11
C PRO A 79 24.03 13.51 -12.31
N PRO A 80 22.91 13.19 -12.98
CA PRO A 80 21.54 13.62 -12.65
C PRO A 80 20.99 12.87 -11.43
N HIS A 81 19.82 13.28 -10.92
CA HIS A 81 19.13 12.58 -9.84
C HIS A 81 18.95 11.08 -10.13
N TRP A 82 18.92 10.23 -9.09
CA TRP A 82 18.88 8.76 -9.25
C TRP A 82 17.70 8.27 -10.09
N THR A 83 16.58 8.99 -10.08
CA THR A 83 15.38 8.69 -10.89
C THR A 83 15.63 8.74 -12.41
N LEU A 84 16.64 9.49 -12.85
CA LEU A 84 17.06 9.57 -14.26
C LEU A 84 18.19 8.58 -14.58
N ALA A 85 18.69 7.86 -13.59
CA ALA A 85 19.79 6.91 -13.70
C ALA A 85 19.34 5.48 -13.40
N GLY A 86 18.12 5.12 -13.84
CA GLY A 86 17.49 3.82 -13.55
C GLY A 86 18.36 2.61 -13.90
N ASP A 87 19.10 2.64 -15.01
CA ASP A 87 19.98 1.53 -15.42
C ASP A 87 21.20 1.35 -14.49
N ALA A 88 21.62 2.42 -13.80
CA ALA A 88 22.70 2.36 -12.82
C ALA A 88 22.19 1.98 -11.42
N VAL A 89 21.06 2.57 -10.98
CA VAL A 89 20.42 2.23 -9.69
C VAL A 89 19.92 0.78 -9.69
N PHE A 90 19.33 0.36 -10.80
CA PHE A 90 18.75 -0.96 -11.00
C PHE A 90 19.52 -1.72 -12.11
N ALA A 91 20.85 -1.78 -11.95
CA ALA A 91 21.71 -2.60 -12.81
C ALA A 91 21.19 -4.06 -12.88
N PRO A 92 21.32 -4.76 -14.02
CA PRO A 92 20.77 -6.09 -14.20
C PRO A 92 21.07 -7.04 -13.05
N LEU A 93 20.03 -7.61 -12.46
CA LEU A 93 20.14 -8.50 -11.32
C LEU A 93 19.44 -9.82 -11.62
N TYR A 94 20.20 -10.78 -12.13
CA TYR A 94 19.64 -12.06 -12.51
C TYR A 94 19.39 -12.96 -11.29
N ARG A 95 18.18 -13.52 -11.23
CA ARG A 95 17.78 -14.58 -10.28
C ARG A 95 17.18 -15.75 -11.04
N ARG A 96 17.34 -16.96 -10.50
CA ARG A 96 16.68 -18.15 -11.05
C ARG A 96 15.24 -18.20 -10.53
N ARG A 97 14.28 -18.38 -11.43
CA ARG A 97 12.89 -18.76 -11.13
C ARG A 97 12.57 -20.03 -11.91
N GLY A 98 12.61 -21.16 -11.21
CA GLY A 98 12.59 -22.48 -11.86
C GLY A 98 13.74 -22.62 -12.85
N ARG A 99 13.42 -22.93 -14.12
CA ARG A 99 14.40 -23.09 -15.20
C ARG A 99 14.81 -21.77 -15.89
N ARG A 100 14.14 -20.65 -15.59
CA ARG A 100 14.39 -19.36 -16.25
C ARG A 100 15.33 -18.48 -15.42
N ARG A 101 16.23 -17.77 -16.10
CA ARG A 101 16.94 -16.61 -15.55
C ARG A 101 16.10 -15.37 -15.82
N VAL A 102 15.82 -14.61 -14.77
CA VAL A 102 15.01 -13.39 -14.85
C VAL A 102 15.84 -12.25 -14.26
N ASP A 103 15.96 -11.15 -15.01
CA ASP A 103 16.43 -9.90 -14.44
C ASP A 103 15.33 -9.33 -13.56
N VAL A 104 15.55 -9.31 -12.25
CA VAL A 104 14.53 -8.80 -11.33
C VAL A 104 14.41 -7.28 -11.42
N ASN A 105 15.45 -6.60 -11.91
CA ASN A 105 15.51 -5.14 -12.03
C ASN A 105 14.87 -4.60 -13.31
N ASP A 106 14.35 -5.47 -14.17
CA ASP A 106 13.70 -5.04 -15.39
C ASP A 106 12.45 -4.17 -15.14
N ARG A 107 11.57 -4.64 -14.23
CA ARG A 107 10.34 -3.91 -13.88
C ARG A 107 10.58 -2.57 -13.18
N PRO A 108 11.49 -2.43 -12.20
CA PRO A 108 11.84 -1.13 -11.63
C PRO A 108 12.36 -0.13 -12.68
N ARG A 109 13.19 -0.59 -13.63
CA ARG A 109 13.68 0.27 -14.73
C ARG A 109 12.54 0.73 -15.62
N GLU A 110 11.66 -0.19 -16.01
CA GLU A 110 10.44 0.13 -16.78
C GLU A 110 9.56 1.13 -16.02
N SER A 111 9.32 0.90 -14.73
CA SER A 111 8.53 1.80 -13.88
C SER A 111 9.12 3.21 -13.83
N LEU A 112 10.45 3.34 -13.71
CA LEU A 112 11.12 4.64 -13.76
C LEU A 112 10.97 5.32 -15.12
N ARG A 113 11.15 4.59 -16.23
CA ARG A 113 10.99 5.16 -17.57
C ARG A 113 9.58 5.71 -17.78
N HIS A 114 8.55 4.97 -17.34
CA HIS A 114 7.16 5.45 -17.37
C HIS A 114 6.93 6.66 -16.46
N ALA A 115 7.44 6.63 -15.23
CA ALA A 115 7.33 7.76 -14.30
C ALA A 115 7.98 9.04 -14.86
N VAL A 116 9.16 8.93 -15.49
CA VAL A 116 9.82 10.05 -16.16
C VAL A 116 8.97 10.57 -17.32
N ALA A 117 8.43 9.68 -18.16
CA ALA A 117 7.56 10.08 -19.27
C ALA A 117 6.31 10.82 -18.78
N ASN A 118 5.59 10.28 -17.80
CA ASN A 118 4.38 10.89 -17.23
C ASN A 118 4.67 12.21 -16.53
N ALA A 119 5.84 12.33 -15.89
CA ALA A 119 6.26 13.56 -15.23
C ALA A 119 6.56 14.71 -16.21
N GLY A 120 6.65 14.45 -17.52
CA GLY A 120 6.98 15.45 -18.55
C GLY A 120 8.37 15.29 -19.16
N GLY A 121 8.99 14.12 -19.00
CA GLY A 121 10.26 13.77 -19.60
C GLY A 121 11.49 14.04 -18.71
N PRO A 122 12.71 13.93 -19.27
CA PRO A 122 13.96 13.98 -18.50
C PRO A 122 14.24 15.30 -17.77
N THR A 123 13.57 16.38 -18.14
CA THR A 123 13.67 17.70 -17.50
C THR A 123 12.69 17.90 -16.36
N ALA A 124 11.82 16.91 -16.09
CA ALA A 124 10.85 16.98 -15.01
C ALA A 124 11.55 17.07 -13.63
N PRO A 125 11.00 17.84 -12.67
CA PRO A 125 11.51 17.87 -11.32
C PRO A 125 11.56 16.46 -10.71
N PRO A 126 12.64 16.06 -10.02
CA PRO A 126 12.76 14.71 -9.45
C PRO A 126 11.57 14.28 -8.59
N GLY A 127 11.07 15.19 -7.75
CA GLY A 127 9.90 14.93 -6.90
C GLY A 127 8.63 14.59 -7.68
N LYS A 128 8.48 15.10 -8.92
CA LYS A 128 7.35 14.73 -9.80
C LYS A 128 7.51 13.30 -10.30
N VAL A 129 8.72 12.88 -10.68
CA VAL A 129 9.00 11.48 -11.05
C VAL A 129 8.76 10.54 -9.87
N VAL A 130 9.22 10.91 -8.67
CA VAL A 130 8.98 10.15 -7.43
C VAL A 130 7.48 9.99 -7.15
N ALA A 131 6.68 11.03 -7.38
CA ALA A 131 5.23 10.99 -7.16
C ALA A 131 4.47 10.08 -8.14
N GLU A 132 5.01 9.84 -9.34
CA GLU A 132 4.43 8.92 -10.34
C GLU A 132 4.68 7.43 -10.02
N LEU A 133 5.57 7.12 -9.09
CA LEU A 133 5.90 5.74 -8.72
C LEU A 133 4.90 5.20 -7.68
N MET A 134 4.24 4.10 -8.04
CA MET A 134 3.23 3.43 -7.20
C MET A 134 3.86 2.67 -6.01
N PHE A 135 3.06 2.36 -4.98
CA PHE A 135 3.50 1.57 -3.82
C PHE A 135 4.27 0.29 -4.17
N GLY A 136 3.86 -0.39 -5.25
CA GLY A 136 4.49 -1.61 -5.75
C GLY A 136 5.97 -1.43 -6.14
N PHE A 137 6.38 -0.23 -6.51
CA PHE A 137 7.79 0.13 -6.71
C PHE A 137 8.49 0.23 -5.35
N TRP A 138 7.98 1.06 -4.44
CA TRP A 138 8.61 1.33 -3.14
C TRP A 138 8.75 0.07 -2.27
N ARG A 139 7.74 -0.80 -2.24
CA ARG A 139 7.82 -2.08 -1.51
C ARG A 139 8.94 -2.98 -2.02
N TYR A 140 9.25 -2.92 -3.31
CA TYR A 140 10.23 -3.80 -3.93
C TYR A 140 11.66 -3.45 -3.50
N LEU A 141 11.92 -2.19 -3.16
CA LEU A 141 13.25 -1.67 -2.81
C LEU A 141 13.82 -2.31 -1.54
N SER A 142 12.98 -2.67 -0.56
CA SER A 142 13.39 -3.35 0.69
C SER A 142 13.41 -4.87 0.61
N SER A 143 13.06 -5.45 -0.55
CA SER A 143 13.01 -6.90 -0.73
C SER A 143 14.37 -7.56 -0.54
N ALA A 144 14.37 -8.84 -0.18
CA ALA A 144 15.59 -9.64 -0.01
C ALA A 144 16.52 -9.61 -1.25
N ALA A 145 15.96 -9.42 -2.45
CA ALA A 145 16.74 -9.28 -3.67
C ALA A 145 17.68 -8.06 -3.65
N HIS A 146 17.30 -6.99 -2.94
CA HIS A 146 17.98 -5.69 -2.91
C HIS A 146 18.75 -5.44 -1.62
N GLU A 147 18.91 -6.46 -0.78
CA GLU A 147 19.61 -6.28 0.49
C GLU A 147 21.02 -5.70 0.27
N LYS A 148 21.77 -6.28 -0.67
CA LYS A 148 23.15 -5.88 -0.97
C LYS A 148 23.24 -4.66 -1.89
N THR A 149 22.23 -4.40 -2.71
CA THR A 149 22.28 -3.36 -3.75
C THR A 149 21.65 -2.04 -3.32
N LEU A 150 20.60 -2.07 -2.48
CA LEU A 150 19.88 -0.87 -2.05
C LEU A 150 19.83 -0.73 -0.51
N TRP A 151 19.52 -1.81 0.21
CA TRP A 151 19.33 -1.73 1.67
C TRP A 151 20.61 -1.38 2.44
N VAL A 152 21.62 -2.26 2.36
CA VAL A 152 22.90 -2.07 3.05
C VAL A 152 23.59 -0.78 2.60
N PRO A 153 23.62 -0.43 1.30
CA PRO A 153 24.29 0.80 0.87
C PRO A 153 23.54 2.09 1.21
N ALA A 154 22.20 2.07 1.29
CA ALA A 154 21.36 3.27 1.37
C ALA A 154 20.14 3.13 2.31
N LEU A 155 19.18 2.26 1.98
CA LEU A 155 17.81 2.32 2.53
C LEU A 155 17.70 2.05 4.04
N HIS A 156 18.65 1.33 4.65
CA HIS A 156 18.63 1.12 6.10
C HIS A 156 18.69 2.45 6.89
N ARG A 157 19.21 3.53 6.28
CA ARG A 157 19.27 4.86 6.90
C ARG A 157 17.92 5.59 6.93
N ALA A 158 16.91 5.09 6.23
CA ALA A 158 15.54 5.58 6.35
C ALA A 158 14.87 5.15 7.67
N PHE A 159 15.56 4.34 8.49
CA PHE A 159 15.04 3.76 9.72
C PHE A 159 16.06 3.90 10.86
N PRO A 160 15.62 3.80 12.13
CA PRO A 160 16.51 3.76 13.29
C PRO A 160 17.55 2.65 13.21
N SER A 161 18.73 2.90 13.77
CA SER A 161 19.80 1.91 13.91
C SER A 161 19.30 0.62 14.56
N GLY A 162 19.72 -0.53 14.02
CA GLY A 162 19.28 -1.85 14.50
C GLY A 162 17.94 -2.33 13.94
N THR A 163 17.31 -1.59 13.01
CA THR A 163 16.09 -2.06 12.34
C THR A 163 16.38 -3.29 11.47
N ASP A 164 15.83 -4.44 11.88
CA ASP A 164 15.83 -5.66 11.05
C ASP A 164 15.02 -5.46 9.75
N ARG A 165 15.69 -5.67 8.61
CA ARG A 165 15.08 -5.50 7.27
C ARG A 165 13.89 -6.41 7.07
N ALA A 166 14.02 -7.70 7.39
CA ALA A 166 13.03 -8.71 7.03
C ALA A 166 11.79 -8.63 7.95
N ALA A 167 12.02 -8.57 9.25
CA ALA A 167 10.98 -8.61 10.27
C ALA A 167 10.26 -7.26 10.42
N HIS A 168 10.98 -6.14 10.33
CA HIS A 168 10.39 -4.83 10.60
C HIS A 168 10.04 -4.02 9.35
N VAL A 169 10.58 -4.37 8.18
CA VAL A 169 10.36 -3.60 6.94
C VAL A 169 9.79 -4.44 5.80
N ASP A 170 10.58 -5.32 5.18
CA ASP A 170 10.20 -6.10 4.00
C ASP A 170 8.92 -6.91 4.23
N GLY A 171 8.85 -7.66 5.34
CA GLY A 171 7.67 -8.44 5.72
C GLY A 171 6.42 -7.58 5.90
N PRO A 172 6.42 -6.59 6.81
CA PRO A 172 5.30 -5.67 7.01
C PRO A 172 4.89 -4.92 5.73
N VAL A 173 5.84 -4.33 4.99
CA VAL A 173 5.55 -3.60 3.75
C VAL A 173 4.93 -4.53 2.69
N GLY A 174 5.41 -5.77 2.58
CA GLY A 174 4.82 -6.79 1.71
C GLY A 174 3.36 -7.08 2.05
N ARG A 175 3.07 -7.37 3.33
CA ARG A 175 1.69 -7.63 3.78
C ARG A 175 0.75 -6.43 3.59
N LEU A 176 1.26 -5.21 3.78
CA LEU A 176 0.49 -3.99 3.55
C LEU A 176 0.27 -3.68 2.07
N HIS A 177 1.24 -3.99 1.21
CA HIS A 177 1.06 -3.90 -0.23
C HIS A 177 -0.01 -4.89 -0.73
N ASP A 178 -0.02 -6.12 -0.20
CA ASP A 178 -1.06 -7.10 -0.51
C ASP A 178 -2.43 -6.61 -0.03
N LEU A 179 -2.51 -6.09 1.21
CA LEU A 179 -3.74 -5.46 1.71
C LEU A 179 -4.22 -4.32 0.82
N ARG A 180 -3.31 -3.41 0.43
CA ARG A 180 -3.59 -2.27 -0.45
C ARG A 180 -4.22 -2.74 -1.75
N ASN A 181 -3.68 -3.78 -2.37
CA ASN A 181 -4.22 -4.30 -3.63
C ASN A 181 -5.62 -4.87 -3.42
N ARG A 182 -5.85 -5.62 -2.35
CA ARG A 182 -7.18 -6.16 -2.04
C ARG A 182 -8.23 -5.06 -1.85
N VAL A 183 -7.92 -4.02 -1.06
CA VAL A 183 -8.86 -2.90 -0.83
C VAL A 183 -9.09 -2.08 -2.10
N ALA A 184 -8.05 -1.85 -2.91
CA ALA A 184 -8.16 -1.15 -4.19
C ALA A 184 -8.98 -1.93 -5.23
N HIS A 185 -9.03 -3.25 -5.14
CA HIS A 185 -9.88 -4.12 -5.97
C HIS A 185 -11.25 -4.42 -5.35
N HIS A 186 -11.62 -3.72 -4.27
CA HIS A 186 -12.88 -3.90 -3.54
C HIS A 186 -13.11 -5.36 -3.13
N GLU A 187 -12.05 -6.06 -2.72
CA GLU A 187 -12.17 -7.42 -2.22
C GLU A 187 -12.74 -7.47 -0.80
N PRO A 188 -13.46 -8.54 -0.42
CA PRO A 188 -13.90 -8.74 0.96
C PRO A 188 -12.71 -8.91 1.93
N LEU A 189 -12.79 -8.27 3.08
CA LEU A 189 -11.82 -8.32 4.18
C LEU A 189 -12.25 -9.25 5.33
N LEU A 190 -13.34 -10.01 5.15
CA LEU A 190 -13.97 -10.82 6.22
C LEU A 190 -13.01 -11.80 6.92
N ASN A 191 -12.00 -12.30 6.18
CA ASN A 191 -10.99 -13.26 6.62
C ASN A 191 -9.58 -12.64 6.73
N THR A 192 -9.49 -11.31 6.66
CA THR A 192 -8.22 -10.60 6.77
C THR A 192 -8.01 -10.19 8.23
N ASP A 193 -6.84 -10.47 8.79
CA ASP A 193 -6.46 -9.95 10.11
C ASP A 193 -6.10 -8.46 10.00
N VAL A 194 -7.14 -7.62 9.95
CA VAL A 194 -6.99 -6.17 9.78
C VAL A 194 -6.33 -5.52 11.01
N ALA A 195 -6.54 -6.06 12.21
CA ALA A 195 -5.89 -5.56 13.42
C ALA A 195 -4.37 -5.74 13.34
N ALA A 196 -3.88 -6.91 12.90
CA ALA A 196 -2.46 -7.12 12.68
C ALA A 196 -1.89 -6.25 11.55
N ARG A 197 -2.68 -5.97 10.50
CA ARG A 197 -2.26 -5.05 9.44
C ARG A 197 -2.18 -3.60 9.92
N LEU A 198 -3.13 -3.16 10.75
CA LEU A 198 -3.05 -1.84 11.38
C LEU A 198 -1.80 -1.73 12.27
N ALA A 199 -1.46 -2.78 13.02
CA ALA A 199 -0.23 -2.82 13.81
C ALA A 199 1.04 -2.76 12.93
N ASP A 200 1.09 -3.49 11.81
CA ASP A 200 2.17 -3.38 10.82
C ASP A 200 2.31 -1.94 10.30
N LEU A 201 1.19 -1.30 9.96
CA LEU A 201 1.13 0.05 9.41
C LEU A 201 1.65 1.09 10.40
N LEU A 202 1.12 1.09 11.63
CA LEU A 202 1.54 2.02 12.68
C LEU A 202 3.00 1.78 13.08
N GLY A 203 3.43 0.52 13.14
CA GLY A 203 4.80 0.14 13.44
C GLY A 203 5.79 0.67 12.40
N LEU A 204 5.46 0.54 11.12
CA LEU A 204 6.26 1.10 10.02
C LEU A 204 6.25 2.63 10.01
N ALA A 205 5.07 3.24 10.10
CA ALA A 205 4.92 4.70 10.12
C ALA A 205 5.79 5.33 11.22
N LYS A 206 5.71 4.79 12.44
CA LYS A 206 6.53 5.24 13.59
C LYS A 206 8.03 5.04 13.38
N ARG A 207 8.44 3.99 12.67
CA ARG A 207 9.86 3.73 12.37
C ARG A 207 10.40 4.67 11.29
N LEU A 208 9.58 5.05 10.32
CA LEU A 208 9.94 6.08 9.34
C LEU A 208 10.04 7.44 10.03
N ASP A 209 9.01 7.80 10.79
CA ASP A 209 8.93 9.05 11.52
C ASP A 209 7.95 8.89 12.71
N PRO A 210 8.39 9.12 13.96
CA PRO A 210 7.50 9.05 15.13
C PRO A 210 6.26 9.94 15.04
N GLN A 211 6.36 11.12 14.43
CA GLN A 211 5.25 12.06 14.24
C GLN A 211 4.27 11.55 13.18
N LEU A 212 4.76 10.93 12.10
CA LEU A 212 3.89 10.25 11.13
C LEU A 212 3.10 9.13 11.80
N GLY A 213 3.77 8.31 12.62
CA GLY A 213 3.11 7.25 13.40
C GLY A 213 2.00 7.79 14.31
N GLN A 214 2.28 8.87 15.04
CA GLN A 214 1.29 9.54 15.89
C GLN A 214 0.13 10.11 15.09
N HIS A 215 0.41 10.77 13.96
CA HIS A 215 -0.60 11.36 13.10
C HIS A 215 -1.56 10.32 12.55
N VAL A 216 -1.05 9.21 12.01
CA VAL A 216 -1.88 8.13 11.47
C VAL A 216 -2.67 7.45 12.59
N GLN A 217 -2.06 7.23 13.75
CA GLN A 217 -2.77 6.66 14.90
C GLN A 217 -3.95 7.55 15.35
N ALA A 218 -3.77 8.87 15.34
CA ALA A 218 -4.78 9.83 15.76
C ALA A 218 -5.92 10.02 14.75
N THR A 219 -5.66 9.82 13.45
CA THR A 219 -6.64 10.05 12.38
C THR A 219 -7.29 8.77 11.84
N SER A 220 -6.72 7.60 12.14
CA SER A 220 -7.28 6.31 11.71
C SER A 220 -8.64 6.03 12.36
N THR A 221 -9.59 5.60 11.54
CA THR A 221 -10.91 5.14 11.99
C THR A 221 -11.05 3.61 11.95
N VAL A 222 -10.00 2.90 11.54
CA VAL A 222 -10.00 1.45 11.33
C VAL A 222 -10.38 0.68 12.60
N ALA A 223 -9.79 1.04 13.74
CA ALA A 223 -10.07 0.38 15.01
C ALA A 223 -11.55 0.54 15.44
N SER A 224 -12.12 1.74 15.25
CA SER A 224 -13.52 2.02 15.54
C SER A 224 -14.44 1.21 14.63
N LEU A 225 -14.15 1.13 13.34
CA LEU A 225 -14.92 0.33 12.38
C LEU A 225 -14.86 -1.17 12.70
N LEU A 226 -13.70 -1.69 13.13
CA LEU A 226 -13.58 -3.08 13.55
C LEU A 226 -14.47 -3.42 14.76
N ALA A 227 -14.68 -2.47 15.67
CA ALA A 227 -15.56 -2.64 16.82
C ALA A 227 -17.06 -2.63 16.47
N THR A 228 -17.43 -2.09 15.29
CA THR A 228 -18.83 -1.98 14.84
C THR A 228 -19.17 -2.99 13.73
N ARG A 229 -18.47 -4.13 13.68
CA ARG A 229 -18.77 -5.20 12.71
C ARG A 229 -20.22 -5.74 12.93
N PRO A 230 -21.09 -5.76 11.91
CA PRO A 230 -22.48 -6.25 12.01
C PRO A 230 -22.64 -7.78 12.20
#